data_AF-A0A535PSG8-F1
#
_entry.id   AF-A0A535PSG8-F1
#
_cell.length_a   1.000
_cell.length_b   1.000
_cell.length_c   1.000
_cell.angle_alpha   90.00
_cell.angle_beta   90.00
_cell.angle_gamma   90.00
#
_symmetry.space_group_name_H-M   'P 1'
#
loop_
_entity.id
_entity.type
_entity.pdbx_description
1 polymer ?
#
loop_
_entity_poly.entity_id
_entity_poly.type
_entity_poly.pdbx_seq_one_letter_code
_entity_poly.pdbx_strand_id
1 'polypeptide(L)'
;MRSSGWHFKSVRCSASTTSSSRPAVRPCRTSSEVERLIVDGYNVIHAWPPLKKLLGVSLEAARDKLVERLSVYRLVTGSDVTVVFDAHHSSSRANAEEMVEGVRVLFTRKGHSADHAIERIAYDATGAGDVITVATSDRFQSDLVRGMGGAVISAPELERRVVAAEEELGRRVKKYAR
;
A
#
# COMPACT_ATOMS: atom_id res chain seq x y z
N MET A 1 -27.62 -85.88 -8.36
CA MET A 1 -29.04 -85.98 -8.00
C MET A 1 -29.39 -84.83 -7.06
N ARG A 2 -30.40 -84.04 -7.45
CA ARG A 2 -31.29 -83.16 -6.65
C ARG A 2 -30.64 -81.98 -5.92
N SER A 3 -30.82 -80.77 -6.45
CA SER A 3 -31.89 -79.80 -6.06
C SER A 3 -31.25 -78.77 -5.11
N SER A 4 -31.42 -77.46 -5.21
CA SER A 4 -32.56 -76.60 -5.56
C SER A 4 -31.97 -75.21 -5.86
N GLY A 5 -32.50 -74.39 -6.79
CA GLY A 5 -33.45 -73.29 -6.48
C GLY A 5 -33.00 -72.46 -5.27
N TRP A 6 -32.87 -71.13 -5.30
CA TRP A 6 -33.96 -70.17 -5.51
C TRP A 6 -33.38 -68.81 -5.95
N HIS A 7 -34.10 -68.18 -6.88
CA HIS A 7 -33.95 -66.78 -7.31
C HIS A 7 -34.30 -65.81 -6.16
N PHE A 8 -33.54 -64.71 -6.05
CA PHE A 8 -34.08 -63.45 -5.52
C PHE A 8 -33.69 -62.31 -6.45
N LYS A 9 -34.72 -61.66 -7.02
CA LYS A 9 -34.64 -60.47 -7.86
C LYS A 9 -34.57 -59.22 -7.00
N SER A 10 -33.95 -58.19 -7.59
CA SER A 10 -34.14 -56.76 -7.33
C SER A 10 -33.46 -56.21 -6.07
N VAL A 11 -32.58 -55.22 -6.25
CA VAL A 11 -32.91 -53.83 -5.89
C VAL A 11 -32.25 -52.91 -6.92
N ARG A 12 -33.05 -51.94 -7.35
CA ARG A 12 -32.78 -50.85 -8.27
C ARG A 12 -31.86 -49.84 -7.55
N CYS A 13 -30.70 -49.49 -8.09
CA CYS A 13 -29.96 -48.31 -7.60
C CYS A 13 -30.65 -47.05 -8.12
N SER A 14 -31.53 -46.50 -7.28
CA SER A 14 -32.12 -45.18 -7.47
C SER A 14 -31.20 -44.10 -6.90
N ALA A 15 -31.16 -42.97 -7.59
CA ALA A 15 -30.43 -41.76 -7.21
C ALA A 15 -30.89 -41.17 -5.87
N SER A 16 -29.97 -40.56 -5.12
CA SER A 16 -30.10 -39.17 -4.64
C SER A 16 -28.88 -38.75 -3.80
N THR A 17 -28.32 -37.61 -4.20
CA THR A 17 -27.87 -36.48 -3.38
C THR A 17 -27.42 -36.76 -1.94
N THR A 18 -26.12 -36.57 -1.70
CA THR A 18 -25.67 -36.00 -0.43
C THR A 18 -24.66 -34.88 -0.70
N SER A 19 -25.14 -33.66 -0.48
CA SER A 19 -24.36 -32.44 -0.38
C SER A 19 -23.33 -32.55 0.74
N SER A 20 -22.04 -32.42 0.45
CA SER A 20 -21.05 -32.03 1.44
C SER A 20 -20.57 -30.62 1.13
N SER A 21 -21.30 -29.69 1.74
CA SER A 21 -20.99 -28.28 1.88
C SER A 21 -19.58 -28.09 2.47
N ARG A 22 -18.60 -27.72 1.62
CA ARG A 22 -17.42 -27.01 2.12
C ARG A 22 -17.88 -25.60 2.53
N PRO A 23 -17.48 -25.10 3.71
CA PRO A 23 -17.96 -23.82 4.18
C PRO A 23 -17.49 -22.74 3.21
N ALA A 24 -18.42 -21.97 2.67
CA ALA A 24 -18.10 -20.70 2.04
C ALA A 24 -17.48 -19.82 3.13
N VAL A 25 -16.16 -19.65 3.09
CA VAL A 25 -15.51 -18.56 3.80
C VAL A 25 -16.09 -17.29 3.19
N ARG A 26 -17.12 -16.74 3.84
CA ARG A 26 -17.54 -15.37 3.61
C ARG A 26 -16.45 -14.51 4.23
N PRO A 27 -15.65 -13.74 3.46
CA PRO A 27 -14.98 -12.62 4.08
C PRO A 27 -16.10 -11.72 4.58
N CYS A 28 -16.25 -11.65 5.90
CA CYS A 28 -16.99 -10.57 6.53
C CYS A 28 -16.31 -9.28 6.07
N ARG A 29 -16.93 -8.56 5.14
CA ARG A 29 -16.50 -7.20 4.80
C ARG A 29 -16.76 -6.33 6.02
N THR A 30 -15.80 -6.27 6.93
CA THR A 30 -15.64 -5.10 7.79
C THR A 30 -14.85 -4.10 6.96
N SER A 31 -15.59 -3.29 6.23
CA SER A 31 -15.11 -2.19 5.40
C SER A 31 -14.42 -1.14 6.27
N SER A 32 -13.13 -1.31 6.44
CA SER A 32 -12.18 -0.20 6.52
C SER A 32 -11.12 -0.50 5.46
N GLU A 33 -11.45 -0.23 4.20
CA GLU A 33 -10.44 -0.20 3.14
C GLU A 33 -9.51 0.97 3.50
N VAL A 34 -8.39 0.68 4.16
CA VAL A 34 -7.42 1.72 4.49
C VAL A 34 -6.62 1.97 3.23
N GLU A 35 -6.67 3.20 2.73
CA GLU A 35 -5.81 3.60 1.64
C GLU A 35 -4.38 3.71 2.16
N ARG A 36 -3.48 2.85 1.67
CA ARG A 36 -2.04 2.96 1.92
C ARG A 36 -1.35 3.66 0.78
N LEU A 37 -0.72 4.79 1.08
CA LEU A 37 0.16 5.48 0.14
C LEU A 37 1.62 5.13 0.48
N ILE A 38 2.30 4.47 -0.44
CA ILE A 38 3.73 4.18 -0.35
C ILE A 38 4.47 5.16 -1.26
N VAL A 39 5.47 5.87 -0.73
CA VAL A 39 6.18 6.93 -1.44
C VAL A 39 7.67 6.61 -1.53
N ASP A 40 8.23 6.65 -2.73
CA ASP A 40 9.69 6.68 -2.91
C ASP A 40 10.21 8.10 -2.61
N GLY A 41 10.86 8.25 -1.45
CA GLY A 41 11.23 9.55 -0.91
C GLY A 41 12.22 10.32 -1.78
N TYR A 42 13.26 9.67 -2.32
CA TYR A 42 14.24 10.39 -3.13
C TYR A 42 13.68 10.77 -4.49
N ASN A 43 12.91 9.86 -5.10
CA ASN A 43 12.25 10.14 -6.36
C ASN A 43 11.38 11.40 -6.26
N VAL A 44 10.59 11.49 -5.19
CA VAL A 44 9.72 12.64 -4.93
C VAL A 44 10.52 13.91 -4.63
N ILE A 45 11.58 13.84 -3.81
CA ILE A 45 12.44 15.01 -3.53
C ILE A 45 13.06 15.57 -4.83
N HIS A 46 13.50 14.70 -5.74
CA HIS A 46 14.08 15.12 -7.02
C HIS A 46 13.04 15.68 -8.00
N ALA A 47 11.79 15.20 -7.93
CA ALA A 47 10.71 15.63 -8.80
C ALA A 47 10.11 16.99 -8.39
N TRP A 48 10.00 17.28 -7.09
CA TRP A 48 9.33 18.49 -6.60
C TRP A 48 10.28 19.70 -6.64
N PRO A 49 9.97 20.75 -7.43
CA PRO A 49 10.81 21.95 -7.52
C PRO A 49 11.19 22.58 -6.16
N PRO A 50 10.31 22.70 -5.15
CA PRO A 50 10.69 23.28 -3.87
C PRO A 50 11.67 22.40 -3.09
N LEU A 51 11.51 21.08 -3.12
CA LEU A 51 12.39 20.13 -2.43
C LEU A 51 13.74 19.99 -3.12
N LYS A 52 13.76 20.03 -4.46
CA LYS A 52 14.99 19.99 -5.25
C LYS A 52 15.92 21.17 -4.95
N LYS A 53 15.37 22.36 -4.67
CA LYS A 53 16.16 23.53 -4.23
C LYS A 53 16.80 23.29 -2.86
N LEU A 54 16.06 22.67 -1.94
CA LEU A 54 16.57 22.33 -0.60
C LEU A 54 17.62 21.23 -0.65
N LEU A 55 17.50 20.27 -1.57
CA LEU A 55 18.50 19.22 -1.78
C LEU A 55 19.90 19.79 -2.04
N GLY A 56 19.99 20.94 -2.73
CA GLY A 56 21.26 21.62 -2.99
C GLY A 56 21.91 22.26 -1.75
N VAL A 57 21.16 22.41 -0.66
CA VAL A 57 21.62 23.00 0.61
C VAL A 57 21.83 21.92 1.66
N SER A 58 20.79 21.12 1.94
CA SER A 58 20.84 20.02 2.89
C SER A 58 19.82 18.94 2.48
N LEU A 59 20.32 17.73 2.34
CA LEU A 59 19.49 16.57 2.04
C LEU A 59 18.55 16.23 3.20
N GLU A 60 18.99 16.44 4.44
CA GLU A 60 18.16 16.22 5.63
C GLU A 60 16.98 17.19 5.66
N ALA A 61 17.22 18.48 5.39
CA ALA A 61 16.16 19.48 5.32
C ALA A 61 15.10 19.16 4.25
N ALA A 62 15.52 18.58 3.11
CA ALA A 62 14.59 18.15 2.07
C ALA A 62 13.73 16.95 2.52
N ARG A 63 14.29 16.01 3.29
CA ARG A 63 13.53 14.88 3.86
C ARG A 63 12.52 15.38 4.89
N ASP A 64 12.94 16.23 5.82
CA ASP A 64 12.07 16.76 6.87
C ASP A 64 10.89 17.52 6.25
N LYS A 65 11.18 18.36 5.24
CA LYS A 65 10.13 19.08 4.50
C LYS A 65 9.19 18.15 3.74
N LEU A 66 9.69 17.07 3.15
CA LEU A 66 8.83 16.08 2.48
C LEU A 66 7.87 15.44 3.50
N VAL A 67 8.39 14.99 4.64
CA VAL A 67 7.61 14.32 5.69
C VAL A 67 6.52 15.25 6.25
N GLU A 68 6.86 16.51 6.53
CA GLU A 68 5.92 17.54 6.98
C GLU A 68 4.73 17.69 6.01
N ARG A 69 5.02 17.81 4.69
CA ARG A 69 3.96 17.96 3.67
C ARG A 69 3.10 16.70 3.54
N LEU A 70 3.70 15.52 3.66
CA LEU A 70 2.97 14.25 3.62
C LEU A 70 2.13 14.01 4.88
N SER A 71 2.58 14.54 6.04
CA SER A 71 1.82 14.57 7.29
C SER A 71 0.51 15.35 7.11
N VAL A 72 0.58 16.53 6.48
CA VAL A 72 -0.61 17.32 6.13
C VAL A 72 -1.52 16.55 5.16
N TYR A 73 -0.96 15.95 4.12
CA TYR A 73 -1.74 15.14 3.17
C TYR A 73 -2.51 14.02 3.88
N ARG A 74 -1.82 13.23 4.72
CA ARG A 74 -2.42 12.19 5.56
C ARG A 74 -3.57 12.71 6.43
N LEU A 75 -3.40 13.86 7.06
CA LEU A 75 -4.44 14.44 7.92
C LEU A 75 -5.72 14.79 7.15
N VAL A 76 -5.59 15.16 5.87
CA VAL A 76 -6.71 15.56 5.03
C VAL A 76 -7.40 14.34 4.40
N THR A 77 -6.63 13.37 3.90
CA THR A 77 -7.18 12.18 3.23
C THR A 77 -7.53 11.05 4.18
N GLY A 78 -6.88 10.98 5.34
CA GLY A 78 -6.98 9.85 6.28
C GLY A 78 -6.21 8.60 5.82
N SER A 79 -5.43 8.70 4.74
CA SER A 79 -4.65 7.59 4.18
C SER A 79 -3.42 7.31 5.05
N ASP A 80 -3.00 6.06 5.15
CA ASP A 80 -1.80 5.68 5.88
C ASP A 80 -0.57 5.84 4.96
N VAL A 81 0.33 6.76 5.32
CA VAL A 81 1.44 7.16 4.43
C VAL A 81 2.74 6.55 4.93
N THR A 82 3.41 5.82 4.04
CA THR A 82 4.74 5.25 4.26
C THR A 82 5.72 5.79 3.25
N VAL A 83 6.82 6.41 3.72
CA VAL A 83 7.89 6.94 2.88
C VAL A 83 9.10 6.02 2.99
N VAL A 84 9.60 5.57 1.85
CA VAL A 84 10.79 4.70 1.77
C VAL A 84 11.96 5.52 1.26
N PHE A 85 13.05 5.56 2.02
CA PHE A 85 14.31 6.19 1.63
C PHE A 85 15.38 5.13 1.36
N ASP A 86 15.95 5.15 0.15
CA ASP A 86 17.05 4.29 -0.23
C ASP A 86 18.38 4.59 0.52
N ALA A 87 19.06 3.54 0.96
CA ALA A 87 20.32 3.58 1.68
C ALA A 87 21.50 4.15 0.88
N HIS A 88 21.46 4.12 -0.45
CA HIS A 88 22.51 4.68 -1.31
C HIS A 88 22.72 6.18 -1.09
N HIS A 89 21.66 6.88 -0.66
CA HIS A 89 21.67 8.32 -0.41
C HIS A 89 21.62 8.69 1.08
N SER A 90 21.60 7.71 2.00
CA SER A 90 21.62 7.95 3.45
C SER A 90 22.85 7.30 4.09
N SER A 91 23.88 8.11 4.38
CA SER A 91 25.09 7.65 5.08
C SER A 91 24.87 7.44 6.58
N SER A 92 23.85 8.08 7.19
CA SER A 92 23.77 8.23 8.65
C SER A 92 22.67 7.39 9.34
N ARG A 93 21.69 6.81 8.62
CA ARG A 93 20.49 6.17 9.22
C ARG A 93 20.10 4.83 8.58
N ALA A 94 21.08 3.97 8.31
CA ALA A 94 20.80 2.66 7.72
C ALA A 94 19.92 1.81 8.68
N ASN A 95 18.83 1.24 8.17
CA ASN A 95 17.91 0.33 8.88
C ASN A 95 17.15 0.91 10.08
N ALA A 96 16.85 2.20 10.05
CA ALA A 96 15.91 2.82 10.96
C ALA A 96 14.49 2.78 10.37
N GLU A 97 13.51 2.54 11.23
CA GLU A 97 12.12 2.85 10.97
C GLU A 97 11.71 3.91 11.99
N GLU A 98 11.20 5.03 11.50
CA GLU A 98 10.82 6.18 12.31
C GLU A 98 9.36 6.53 12.02
N MET A 99 8.62 6.97 13.04
CA MET A 99 7.28 7.52 12.86
C MET A 99 7.31 8.99 13.20
N VAL A 100 7.07 9.83 12.20
CA VAL A 100 7.18 11.29 12.31
C VAL A 100 5.83 11.88 11.93
N GLU A 101 5.18 12.56 12.87
CA GLU A 101 3.85 13.16 12.66
C GLU A 101 2.79 12.19 12.11
N GLY A 102 2.93 10.90 12.46
CA GLY A 102 2.04 9.83 11.99
C GLY A 102 2.33 9.34 10.56
N VAL A 103 3.37 9.84 9.90
CA VAL A 103 3.94 9.28 8.67
C VAL A 103 4.99 8.24 9.05
N ARG A 104 4.91 7.05 8.45
CA ARG A 104 5.91 6.00 8.64
C ARG A 104 7.08 6.25 7.69
N VAL A 105 8.29 6.34 8.21
CA VAL A 105 9.51 6.57 7.45
C VAL A 105 10.40 5.35 7.57
N LEU A 106 10.68 4.70 6.44
CA LEU A 106 11.49 3.49 6.37
C LEU A 106 12.81 3.80 5.65
N PHE A 107 13.93 3.56 6.31
CA PHE A 107 15.25 3.61 5.69
C PHE A 107 15.71 2.21 5.31
N THR A 108 16.03 1.99 4.03
CA THR A 108 16.51 0.68 3.60
C THR A 108 17.89 0.37 4.17
N ARG A 109 18.28 -0.91 4.10
CA ARG A 109 19.60 -1.38 4.55
C ARG A 109 20.57 -1.27 3.38
N LYS A 110 21.88 -1.11 3.66
CA LYS A 110 22.90 -1.17 2.60
C LYS A 110 22.86 -2.56 1.93
N GLY A 111 22.56 -2.60 0.63
CA GLY A 111 22.36 -3.84 -0.14
C GLY A 111 20.91 -4.31 -0.26
N HIS A 112 19.95 -3.61 0.35
CA HIS A 112 18.52 -3.80 0.10
C HIS A 112 17.97 -2.57 -0.63
N SER A 113 17.48 -2.77 -1.85
CA SER A 113 16.87 -1.72 -2.67
C SER A 113 15.51 -1.26 -2.11
N ALA A 114 15.15 0.00 -2.35
CA ALA A 114 13.81 0.53 -2.10
C ALA A 114 12.71 -0.32 -2.75
N ASP A 115 12.99 -0.86 -3.93
CA ASP A 115 12.13 -1.80 -4.66
C ASP A 115 11.62 -2.94 -3.78
N HIS A 116 12.53 -3.73 -3.19
CA HIS A 116 12.15 -4.87 -2.34
C HIS A 116 11.35 -4.47 -1.10
N ALA A 117 11.60 -3.28 -0.56
CA ALA A 117 10.84 -2.78 0.58
C ALA A 117 9.40 -2.44 0.17
N ILE A 118 9.22 -1.78 -0.97
CA ILE A 118 7.91 -1.45 -1.54
C ILE A 118 7.14 -2.73 -1.86
N GLU A 119 7.78 -3.72 -2.49
CA GLU A 119 7.19 -5.02 -2.80
C GLU A 119 6.64 -5.72 -1.57
N ARG A 120 7.44 -5.77 -0.49
CA ARG A 120 7.02 -6.39 0.76
C ARG A 120 5.81 -5.67 1.37
N ILE A 121 5.86 -4.34 1.45
CA ILE A 121 4.76 -3.55 2.02
C ILE A 121 3.49 -3.69 1.17
N ALA A 122 3.62 -3.67 -0.16
CA ALA A 122 2.51 -3.84 -1.08
C ALA A 122 1.91 -5.26 -0.97
N TYR A 123 2.74 -6.28 -0.85
CA TYR A 123 2.28 -7.66 -0.64
C TYR A 123 1.51 -7.81 0.67
N ASP A 124 2.07 -7.30 1.77
CA ASP A 124 1.45 -7.35 3.10
C ASP A 124 0.10 -6.59 3.11
N ALA A 125 0.04 -5.43 2.44
CA ALA A 125 -1.18 -4.64 2.31
C ALA A 125 -2.25 -5.33 1.44
N THR A 126 -1.84 -6.02 0.37
CA THR A 126 -2.75 -6.77 -0.50
C THR A 126 -3.37 -7.93 0.27
N GLY A 127 -2.58 -8.62 1.08
CA GLY A 127 -3.05 -9.70 1.95
C GLY A 127 -4.09 -9.23 3.00
N ALA A 128 -4.00 -7.97 3.44
CA ALA A 128 -4.95 -7.35 4.35
C ALA A 128 -6.24 -6.85 3.65
N GLY A 129 -6.25 -6.75 2.32
CA GLY A 129 -7.36 -6.19 1.54
C GLY A 129 -7.38 -4.66 1.49
N ASP A 130 -6.24 -4.01 1.74
CA ASP A 130 -6.09 -2.55 1.73
C ASP A 130 -5.90 -2.02 0.31
N VAL A 131 -6.31 -0.77 0.06
CA VAL A 131 -6.12 -0.10 -1.24
C VAL A 131 -4.71 0.47 -1.29
N ILE A 132 -3.86 -0.06 -2.15
CA ILE A 132 -2.46 0.35 -2.26
C ILE A 132 -2.32 1.38 -3.36
N THR A 133 -1.67 2.49 -3.05
CA THR A 133 -1.19 3.48 -4.02
C THR A 133 0.31 3.65 -3.86
N VAL A 134 1.08 3.49 -4.95
CA VAL A 134 2.54 3.70 -4.93
C VAL A 134 2.92 4.94 -5.72
N ALA A 135 3.67 5.85 -5.10
CA ALA A 135 4.25 7.02 -5.73
C ALA A 135 5.68 6.73 -6.19
N THR A 136 5.82 6.42 -7.48
CA THR A 136 7.12 6.13 -8.12
C THR A 136 7.13 6.62 -9.56
N SER A 137 8.33 6.81 -10.12
CA SER A 137 8.50 7.05 -11.56
C SER A 137 9.06 5.83 -12.30
N ASP A 138 9.37 4.74 -11.61
CA ASP A 138 9.90 3.54 -12.25
C ASP A 138 8.78 2.72 -12.92
N ARG A 139 8.98 2.35 -14.18
CA ARG A 139 8.03 1.56 -14.96
C ARG A 139 7.89 0.14 -14.43
N PHE A 140 8.99 -0.49 -14.00
CA PHE A 140 8.96 -1.85 -13.48
C PHE A 140 8.14 -1.93 -12.19
N GLN A 141 8.39 -1.01 -11.25
CA GLN A 141 7.59 -0.91 -10.03
C GLN A 141 6.11 -0.62 -10.33
N SER A 142 5.85 0.25 -11.31
CA SER A 142 4.49 0.58 -11.71
C SER A 142 3.72 -0.65 -12.21
N ASP A 143 4.35 -1.47 -13.05
CA ASP A 143 3.72 -2.66 -13.63
C ASP A 143 3.50 -3.75 -12.57
N LEU A 144 4.44 -3.90 -11.64
CA LEU A 144 4.31 -4.84 -10.52
C LEU A 144 3.15 -4.47 -9.60
N VAL A 145 3.05 -3.20 -9.18
CA VAL A 145 1.97 -2.71 -8.31
C VAL A 145 0.61 -2.87 -8.97
N ARG A 146 0.51 -2.54 -10.26
CA ARG A 146 -0.72 -2.77 -11.05
C ARG A 146 -1.08 -4.25 -11.14
N GLY A 147 -0.09 -5.13 -11.30
CA GLY A 147 -0.27 -6.58 -11.30
C GLY A 147 -0.84 -7.11 -9.97
N MET A 148 -0.51 -6.45 -8.85
CA MET A 148 -1.07 -6.76 -7.53
C MET A 148 -2.45 -6.12 -7.27
N GLY A 149 -2.98 -5.34 -8.22
CA GLY A 149 -4.26 -4.63 -8.07
C GLY A 149 -4.14 -3.27 -7.37
N GLY A 150 -2.92 -2.76 -7.18
CA GLY A 150 -2.66 -1.43 -6.65
C GLY A 150 -2.72 -0.32 -7.70
N ALA A 151 -2.92 0.90 -7.24
CA ALA A 151 -2.80 2.12 -8.04
C ALA A 151 -1.37 2.65 -8.02
N VAL A 152 -1.01 3.41 -9.06
CA VAL A 152 0.30 4.07 -9.16
C VAL A 152 0.08 5.54 -9.48
N ILE A 153 0.82 6.39 -8.79
CA ILE A 153 0.80 7.83 -8.96
C ILE A 153 2.22 8.32 -9.28
N SER A 154 2.35 9.29 -10.19
CA SER A 154 3.65 9.89 -10.47
C SER A 154 3.99 10.95 -9.42
N ALA A 155 5.29 11.21 -9.21
CA ALA A 155 5.72 12.21 -8.22
C ALA A 155 5.11 13.62 -8.46
N PRO A 156 4.99 14.15 -9.69
CA PRO A 156 4.32 15.45 -9.93
C PRO A 156 2.81 15.42 -9.68
N GLU A 157 2.15 14.28 -9.90
CA GLU A 157 0.74 14.12 -9.59
C GLU A 157 0.53 14.07 -8.08
N LEU A 158 1.42 13.40 -7.33
CA LEU A 158 1.41 13.45 -5.87
C LEU A 158 1.59 14.89 -5.36
N GLU A 159 2.47 15.69 -5.98
CA GLU A 159 2.66 17.10 -5.60
C GLU A 159 1.35 17.87 -5.67
N ARG A 160 0.61 17.73 -6.78
CA ARG A 160 -0.67 18.41 -6.96
C ARG A 160 -1.68 18.01 -5.89
N ARG A 161 -1.76 16.73 -5.55
CA ARG A 161 -2.67 16.22 -4.51
C ARG A 161 -2.30 16.76 -3.13
N VAL A 162 -1.00 16.82 -2.81
CA VAL A 162 -0.51 17.39 -1.55
C VAL A 162 -0.82 18.89 -1.47
N VAL A 163 -0.56 19.66 -2.53
CA VAL A 163 -0.90 21.09 -2.57
C VAL A 163 -2.41 21.32 -2.39
N ALA A 164 -3.24 20.53 -3.07
CA ALA A 164 -4.69 20.61 -2.92
C ALA A 164 -5.14 20.28 -1.48
N ALA A 165 -4.51 19.30 -0.83
CA ALA A 165 -4.76 18.96 0.56
C ALA A 165 -4.36 20.10 1.52
N GLU A 166 -3.18 20.70 1.31
CA GLU A 166 -2.71 21.86 2.09
C GLU A 166 -3.68 23.05 1.99
N GLU A 167 -4.16 23.36 0.78
CA GLU A 167 -5.16 24.42 0.58
C GLU A 167 -6.48 24.11 1.29
N GLU A 168 -6.96 22.87 1.19
CA GLU A 168 -8.19 22.43 1.84
C GLU A 168 -8.09 22.53 3.37
N LEU A 169 -6.98 22.08 3.95
CA LEU A 169 -6.71 22.26 5.38
C LEU A 169 -6.71 23.74 5.76
N GLY A 170 -6.04 24.58 4.98
CA GLY A 170 -6.01 26.03 5.18
C GLY A 170 -7.40 26.67 5.15
N ARG A 171 -8.30 26.22 4.25
CA ARG A 171 -9.70 26.67 4.20
C ARG A 171 -10.48 26.22 5.43
N ARG A 172 -10.31 24.97 5.87
CA ARG A 172 -10.96 24.44 7.08
C ARG A 172 -10.54 25.22 8.32
N VAL A 173 -9.24 25.45 8.51
CA VAL A 173 -8.71 26.22 9.66
C VAL A 173 -9.27 27.65 9.66
N LYS A 174 -9.29 28.35 8.52
CA LYS A 174 -9.88 29.69 8.41
C LYS A 174 -11.36 29.74 8.75
N LYS A 175 -12.11 28.67 8.45
CA LYS A 175 -13.54 28.57 8.79
C LYS A 175 -13.78 28.49 10.30
N TYR A 176 -12.93 27.76 11.02
CA TYR A 176 -13.04 27.61 12.49
C TYR A 176 -12.42 28.76 13.28
N ALA A 177 -11.57 29.57 12.64
CA ALA A 177 -10.99 30.77 13.24
C ALA A 177 -11.92 32.00 13.19
N ARG A 178 -13.12 31.86 12.60
CA ARG A 178 -14.20 32.86 12.62
C ARG A 178 -15.26 32.46 13.62
#